data_AF-A0A930DXZ9-F1
#
_entry.id   AF-A0A930DXZ9-F1
#
_cell.length_a   1.000
_cell.length_b   1.000
_cell.length_c   1.000
_cell.angle_alpha   90.00
_cell.angle_beta   90.00
_cell.angle_gamma   90.00
#
_symmetry.space_group_name_H-M   'P 1'
#
loop_
_entity.id
_entity.type
_entity.pdbx_description
1 polymer ?
#
loop_
_entity_poly.entity_id
_entity_poly.type
_entity_poly.pdbx_seq_one_letter_code
_entity_poly.pdbx_strand_id
1 'polypeptide(L)'
;MKNQNFVRNLVGTAILAALVLALQLLLGSLKLGPFNITLTLVPIILGAVLYGPLSAAFLGGLFGFLVCISVISGNDAGGFMLFSQKPVITLALCMIKSTAA
;
A
#
# COMPACT_ATOMS: atom_id res chain seq x y z
N MET A 1 25.41 17.35 -15.46
CA MET A 1 24.23 16.52 -15.79
C MET A 1 23.95 15.39 -14.76
N LYS A 2 24.23 15.60 -13.46
CA LYS A 2 24.06 14.53 -12.44
C LYS A 2 22.62 14.40 -11.90
N ASN A 3 21.82 15.48 -11.96
CA ASN A 3 20.46 15.52 -11.38
C ASN A 3 19.34 14.89 -12.22
N GLN A 4 19.56 14.63 -13.51
CA GLN A 4 18.53 14.08 -14.41
C GLN A 4 18.08 12.68 -13.96
N ASN A 5 19.02 11.83 -13.54
CA ASN A 5 18.72 10.48 -13.05
C ASN A 5 17.97 10.49 -11.71
N PHE A 6 18.30 11.44 -10.82
CA PHE A 6 17.60 11.59 -9.54
C PHE A 6 16.14 12.00 -9.75
N VAL A 7 15.90 13.00 -10.60
CA VAL A 7 14.54 13.44 -10.96
C VAL A 7 13.77 12.30 -11.63
N ARG A 8 14.41 11.51 -12.50
CA ARG A 8 13.75 10.39 -13.18
C ARG A 8 13.34 9.27 -12.21
N ASN A 9 14.15 9.00 -11.19
CA ASN A 9 13.82 8.04 -10.15
C ASN A 9 12.68 8.56 -9.26
N LEU A 10 12.73 9.83 -8.83
CA LEU A 10 11.68 10.45 -8.02
C LEU A 10 10.31 10.47 -8.76
N VAL A 11 10.32 10.82 -10.04
CA VAL A 11 9.10 10.84 -10.85
C VAL A 11 8.58 9.42 -11.08
N GLY A 12 9.47 8.46 -11.31
CA GLY A 12 9.10 7.06 -11.47
C GLY A 12 8.42 6.45 -10.23
N THR A 13 8.94 6.75 -9.04
CA THR A 13 8.32 6.31 -7.78
C THR A 13 7.00 7.02 -7.52
N ALA A 14 6.89 8.31 -7.84
CA ALA A 14 5.65 9.06 -7.72
C ALA A 14 4.54 8.53 -8.63
N ILE A 15 4.86 8.18 -9.88
CA ILE A 15 3.89 7.60 -10.82
C ILE A 15 3.42 6.23 -10.32
N LEU A 16 4.32 5.36 -9.86
CA LEU A 16 3.95 4.06 -9.30
C LEU A 16 3.13 4.21 -8.01
N ALA A 17 3.45 5.19 -7.16
CA ALA A 17 2.65 5.50 -5.98
C ALA A 17 1.24 5.95 -6.37
N ALA A 18 1.10 6.86 -7.34
CA ALA A 18 -0.20 7.25 -7.86
C ALA A 18 -1.00 6.07 -8.42
N LEU A 19 -0.32 5.12 -9.06
CA LEU A 19 -0.92 3.89 -9.59
C LEU A 19 -1.38 2.95 -8.47
N VAL A 20 -0.59 2.78 -7.41
CA VAL A 20 -0.98 2.04 -6.20
C VAL A 20 -2.20 2.68 -5.53
N LEU A 21 -2.21 4.00 -5.37
CA LEU A 21 -3.33 4.74 -4.79
C LEU A 21 -4.60 4.58 -5.63
N ALA A 22 -4.49 4.76 -6.96
CA ALA A 22 -5.61 4.61 -7.87
C ALA A 22 -6.18 3.19 -7.86
N LEU A 23 -5.30 2.17 -7.89
CA LEU A 23 -5.71 0.77 -7.79
C LEU A 23 -6.33 0.45 -6.43
N GLN A 24 -5.82 1.01 -5.32
CA GLN A 24 -6.41 0.77 -4.00
C GLN A 24 -7.83 1.36 -3.90
N LEU A 25 -8.07 2.53 -4.50
CA LEU A 25 -9.39 3.16 -4.51
C LEU A 25 -10.37 2.42 -5.44
N LEU A 26 -9.91 1.95 -6.60
CA LEU A 26 -10.72 1.21 -7.58
C LEU A 26 -11.00 -0.23 -7.12
N LEU A 27 -9.96 -0.98 -6.73
CA LEU A 27 -10.07 -2.37 -6.27
C LEU A 27 -10.46 -2.51 -4.81
N GLY A 28 -10.36 -1.45 -4.01
CA GLY A 28 -10.95 -1.39 -2.67
C GLY A 28 -12.45 -1.65 -2.65
N SER A 29 -13.10 -1.52 -3.82
CA SER A 29 -14.53 -1.77 -4.04
C SER A 29 -14.83 -3.16 -4.62
N LEU A 30 -13.82 -3.88 -5.14
CA LEU A 30 -13.97 -5.23 -5.69
C LEU A 30 -13.82 -6.27 -4.56
N LYS A 31 -14.89 -6.43 -3.78
CA LYS A 31 -14.98 -7.37 -2.67
C LYS A 31 -15.30 -8.78 -3.19
N LEU A 32 -14.35 -9.69 -3.12
CA LEU A 32 -14.59 -11.13 -3.30
C LEU A 32 -14.83 -11.74 -1.91
N GLY A 33 -16.03 -11.51 -1.38
CA GLY A 33 -16.41 -11.94 -0.02
C GLY A 33 -15.83 -11.05 1.09
N PRO A 34 -15.46 -11.59 2.25
CA PRO A 34 -15.00 -10.81 3.41
C PRO A 34 -13.57 -10.24 3.28
N PHE A 35 -12.88 -10.55 2.18
CA PHE A 35 -11.51 -10.11 1.91
C PHE A 35 -11.42 -9.37 0.56
N ASN A 36 -10.73 -8.22 0.56
CA ASN A 36 -10.35 -7.53 -0.66
C ASN A 36 -9.11 -8.19 -1.29
N ILE A 37 -9.17 -8.52 -2.57
CA ILE A 37 -7.99 -8.94 -3.33
C ILE A 37 -7.30 -7.69 -3.88
N THR A 38 -6.18 -7.31 -3.25
CA THR A 38 -5.42 -6.13 -3.66
C THR A 38 -4.37 -6.51 -4.73
N LEU A 39 -4.61 -6.12 -5.99
CA LEU A 39 -3.61 -6.23 -7.08
C LEU A 39 -2.50 -5.17 -6.98
N THR A 40 -2.52 -4.32 -5.95
CA THR A 40 -1.51 -3.30 -5.65
C THR A 40 -0.12 -3.88 -5.42
N LEU A 41 -0.01 -5.18 -5.14
CA LEU A 41 1.28 -5.85 -4.98
C LEU A 41 2.14 -5.81 -6.26
N VAL A 42 1.51 -5.88 -7.44
CA VAL A 42 2.24 -5.86 -8.73
C VAL A 42 3.02 -4.56 -8.92
N PRO A 43 2.42 -3.35 -8.83
CA PRO A 43 3.17 -2.10 -8.96
C PRO A 43 4.16 -1.87 -7.83
N ILE A 44 3.93 -2.40 -6.62
CA ILE A 44 4.90 -2.32 -5.51
C ILE A 44 6.16 -3.13 -5.85
N ILE A 45 6.00 -4.37 -6.32
CA ILE A 45 7.12 -5.21 -6.76
C ILE A 45 7.87 -4.57 -7.94
N LEU A 46 7.14 -4.01 -8.91
CA LEU A 46 7.76 -3.27 -10.02
C LEU A 46 8.54 -2.04 -9.52
N GLY A 47 8.02 -1.33 -8.52
CA GLY A 47 8.72 -0.24 -7.85
C GLY A 47 10.01 -0.66 -7.16
N ALA A 48 9.99 -1.82 -6.50
CA ALA A 48 11.15 -2.40 -5.85
C ALA A 48 12.25 -2.79 -6.87
N VAL A 49 11.86 -3.46 -7.96
CA VAL A 49 12.79 -3.94 -8.98
C VAL A 49 13.39 -2.78 -9.79
N LEU A 50 12.59 -1.76 -10.11
CA LEU A 50 13.03 -0.66 -10.99
C LEU A 50 13.70 0.51 -10.25
N TYR A 51 13.22 0.85 -9.05
CA TYR A 51 13.64 2.06 -8.30
C TYR A 51 14.28 1.76 -6.95
N GLY A 52 14.47 0.48 -6.62
CA GLY A 52 15.19 0.02 -5.44
C GLY A 52 14.34 -0.13 -4.17
N PRO A 53 14.93 -0.71 -3.11
CA PRO A 53 14.20 -1.10 -1.90
C PRO A 53 13.67 0.08 -1.09
N LEU A 54 14.35 1.23 -1.12
CA LEU A 54 13.90 2.43 -0.40
C LEU A 54 12.57 2.98 -0.95
N SER A 55 12.41 2.90 -2.28
CA SER A 55 11.19 3.31 -2.97
C SER A 55 10.03 2.36 -2.66
N ALA A 56 10.32 1.05 -2.60
CA ALA A 56 9.33 0.04 -2.25
C ALA A 56 8.82 0.20 -0.82
N ALA A 57 9.72 0.43 0.15
CA ALA A 57 9.33 0.67 1.54
C ALA A 57 8.40 1.90 1.68
N PHE A 58 8.64 2.96 0.91
CA PHE A 58 7.78 4.14 0.89
C PHE A 58 6.40 3.85 0.27
N LEU A 59 6.36 3.14 -0.87
CA LEU A 59 5.11 2.73 -1.51
C LEU A 59 4.29 1.77 -0.61
N GLY A 60 4.97 0.84 0.07
CA GLY A 60 4.38 -0.08 1.04
C GLY A 60 3.85 0.64 2.28
N GLY A 61 4.54 1.66 2.78
CA GLY A 61 4.05 2.54 3.85
C GLY A 61 2.76 3.28 3.46
N LEU A 62 2.69 3.83 2.25
CA LEU A 62 1.47 4.49 1.74
C LEU A 62 0.30 3.50 1.62
N PHE A 63 0.57 2.29 1.12
CA PHE A 63 -0.43 1.23 1.06
C PHE A 63 -0.93 0.83 2.45
N GLY A 64 -0.04 0.64 3.42
CA GLY A 64 -0.40 0.33 4.81
C GLY A 64 -1.27 1.41 5.45
N PHE A 65 -0.99 2.69 5.18
CA PHE A 65 -1.82 3.80 5.64
C PHE A 65 -3.24 3.77 5.06
N LEU A 66 -3.39 3.49 3.76
CA LEU A 66 -4.70 3.36 3.13
C LEU A 66 -5.50 2.16 3.65
N VAL A 67 -4.83 1.05 3.92
CA VAL A 67 -5.47 -0.13 4.52
C VAL A 67 -5.93 0.20 5.93
N CYS A 68 -5.16 0.93 6.73
CA CYS A 68 -5.61 1.40 8.05
C CYS A 68 -6.89 2.24 7.96
N ILE A 69 -6.98 3.18 7.02
CA ILE A 69 -8.20 3.96 6.79
C ILE A 69 -9.37 3.06 6.37
N SER A 70 -9.11 2.07 5.52
CA SER A 70 -10.13 1.12 5.04
C SER A 70 -10.66 0.21 6.15
N VAL A 71 -9.80 -0.19 7.09
CA VAL A 71 -10.14 -0.97 8.29
C VAL A 71 -10.97 -0.14 9.26
N ILE A 72 -10.59 1.11 9.54
CA ILE A 72 -11.34 2.01 10.43
C ILE A 72 -12.71 2.33 9.83
N SER A 73 -12.79 2.54 8.51
CA SER A 73 -14.03 2.81 7.79
C SER A 73 -14.93 1.58 7.63
N GLY A 74 -14.50 0.39 8.08
CA GLY A 74 -15.26 -0.86 7.96
C GLY A 74 -15.40 -1.39 6.53
N ASN A 75 -14.63 -0.85 5.57
CA ASN A 75 -14.66 -1.32 4.20
C ASN A 75 -13.99 -2.70 4.05
N ASP A 76 -13.05 -3.01 4.94
CA ASP A 76 -12.38 -4.31 5.08
C ASP A 76 -12.95 -5.09 6.28
N ALA A 77 -13.82 -6.07 6.01
CA ALA A 77 -14.50 -6.85 7.05
C ALA A 77 -13.50 -7.63 7.92
N GLY A 78 -12.50 -8.26 7.30
CA GLY A 78 -11.45 -9.00 8.03
C GLY A 78 -10.61 -8.11 8.96
N GLY A 79 -10.26 -6.91 8.53
CA GLY A 79 -9.52 -5.97 9.35
C GLY A 79 -10.37 -5.32 10.44
N PHE A 80 -11.65 -5.05 10.17
CA PHE A 80 -12.58 -4.50 11.16
C PHE A 80 -12.85 -5.47 12.32
N MET A 81 -12.91 -6.78 12.04
CA MET A 81 -13.03 -7.80 13.09
C MET A 81 -11.82 -7.85 14.02
N LEU A 82 -10.60 -7.71 13.47
CA LEU A 82 -9.36 -7.63 14.27
C LEU A 82 -9.24 -6.29 15.01
N PHE A 83 -9.68 -5.20 14.39
CA PHE A 83 -9.72 -3.87 15.01
C PHE A 83 -10.66 -3.83 16.21
N SER A 84 -11.80 -4.52 16.14
CA SER A 84 -12.76 -4.63 17.24
C SER A 84 -12.20 -5.39 18.46
N GLN A 85 -11.28 -6.34 18.27
CA GLN A 85 -10.63 -7.04 19.38
C GLN A 85 -9.40 -6.31 19.93
N LYS A 86 -8.46 -5.91 19.05
CA LYS A 86 -7.21 -5.24 19.43
C LYS A 86 -6.82 -4.20 18.37
N PRO A 87 -7.27 -2.95 18.51
CA PRO A 87 -7.10 -1.92 17.48
C PRO A 87 -5.63 -1.55 17.25
N VAL A 88 -4.85 -1.43 18.33
CA VAL A 88 -3.43 -1.01 18.27
C VAL A 88 -2.56 -2.07 17.59
N ILE A 89 -2.78 -3.35 17.88
CA ILE A 89 -2.00 -4.44 17.28
C ILE A 89 -2.34 -4.59 15.80
N THR A 90 -3.59 -4.39 15.42
CA THR A 90 -4.04 -4.48 14.01
C THR A 90 -3.42 -3.37 13.16
N LEU A 91 -3.39 -2.14 13.67
CA LEU A 91 -2.70 -1.00 13.03
C LEU A 91 -1.19 -1.22 12.94
N ALA A 92 -0.56 -1.69 14.02
CA ALA A 92 0.87 -1.98 14.03
C ALA A 92 1.23 -3.08 13.03
N LEU A 93 0.46 -4.17 12.96
CA LEU A 93 0.68 -5.25 12.00
C LEU A 93 0.50 -4.78 10.55
N CYS A 94 -0.50 -3.95 10.27
CA CYS A 94 -0.71 -3.42 8.93
C CYS A 94 0.47 -2.55 8.48
N MET A 95 0.95 -1.66 9.36
CA MET A 95 2.11 -0.81 9.08
C MET A 95 3.39 -1.64 8.96
N ILE A 96 3.70 -2.50 9.94
CA ILE A 96 4.93 -3.30 9.93
C ILE A 96 4.97 -4.23 8.72
N LYS A 97 3.87 -4.93 8.43
CA LYS A 97 3.82 -5.87 7.29
C LYS A 97 3.92 -5.14 5.95
N SER A 98 3.27 -3.98 5.81
CA SER A 98 3.30 -3.24 4.54
C SER A 98 4.63 -2.52 4.30
N THR A 99 5.32 -2.10 5.37
CA THR A 99 6.65 -1.46 5.26
C THR A 99 7.76 -2.49 5.04
N ALA A 100 7.54 -3.75 5.45
CA ALA A 100 8.47 -4.86 5.25
C ALA A 100 8.23 -5.66 3.96
N ALA A 101 7.21 -5.32 3.17
CA ALA A 101 6.88 -5.91 1.88
C ALA A 101 7.67 -5.25 0.74
#